data_AF-A0AAN4ZLQ4-F1
#
_entry.id   AF-A0AAN4ZLQ4-F1
#
_cell.length_a   1.000
_cell.length_b   1.000
_cell.length_c   1.000
_cell.angle_alpha   90.00
_cell.angle_beta   90.00
_cell.angle_gamma   90.00
#
_symmetry.space_group_name_H-M   'P 1'
#
loop_
_entity.id
_entity.type
_entity.pdbx_description
1 polymer ?
#
loop_
_entity_poly.entity_id
_entity_poly.type
_entity_poly.pdbx_seq_one_letter_code
_entity_poly.pdbx_strand_id
1 'polypeptide(L)'
;ASTSYDDCVNTCDKPGEQLGKDEECAPCARGTYKEDGAQLKCDGTCPYGLTTAGDGSTSMSDCTIVNCPERRIVNTSLPTPDPSNFNFNAYCTLCSRGFAQPAPNQTECAPCKDIRDAANYPSCTSECDGPDDTTTCKDGFKCTEIMGSKGYYECTKNDSDTGSKHTIHWWAIAIIAVGVIVVAVVIAILIWCCYSRRVFSSLQKPAKAERRPTDELDQPARRITMMISGTVEDAEGNDEYPTVIPNSSH
;
A
#
# COMPACT_ATOMS: atom_id res chain seq x y z
N ALA A 1 41.94 -60.14 14.54
CA ALA A 1 40.48 -60.32 14.53
C ALA A 1 40.09 -60.90 15.88
N SER A 2 39.26 -60.20 16.66
CA SER A 2 38.79 -60.73 17.94
C SER A 2 37.75 -61.83 17.69
N THR A 3 37.75 -62.85 18.55
CA THR A 3 36.85 -64.02 18.49
C THR A 3 35.86 -64.07 19.65
N SER A 4 35.77 -63.00 20.45
CA SER A 4 34.82 -62.88 21.57
C SER A 4 33.57 -62.11 21.14
N TYR A 5 32.39 -62.67 21.39
CA TYR A 5 31.10 -62.01 21.13
C TYR A 5 30.96 -60.71 21.95
N ASP A 6 31.58 -60.66 23.13
CA ASP A 6 31.56 -59.51 24.05
C ASP A 6 32.46 -58.34 23.60
N ASP A 7 33.29 -58.51 22.58
CA ASP A 7 34.12 -57.43 22.00
C ASP A 7 33.40 -56.65 20.88
N CYS A 8 32.18 -57.05 20.51
CA CYS A 8 31.34 -56.31 19.56
C CYS A 8 30.67 -55.13 20.28
N VAL A 9 31.41 -54.04 20.47
CA VAL A 9 30.82 -52.76 20.87
C VAL A 9 29.87 -52.31 19.76
N ASN A 10 28.58 -52.14 20.06
CA ASN A 10 27.61 -51.62 19.11
C ASN A 10 27.84 -50.11 18.93
N THR A 11 28.62 -49.75 17.92
CA THR A 11 29.05 -48.38 17.63
C THR A 11 28.05 -47.62 16.75
N CYS A 12 27.00 -48.28 16.26
CA CYS A 12 26.01 -47.69 15.36
C CYS A 12 26.65 -46.82 14.26
N ASP A 13 27.74 -47.28 13.65
CA ASP A 13 28.56 -46.47 12.73
C ASP A 13 27.87 -46.07 11.42
N LYS A 14 26.66 -46.59 11.18
CA LYS A 14 25.89 -46.21 10.00
C LYS A 14 25.44 -44.75 10.10
N PRO A 15 25.52 -43.99 8.99
CA PRO A 15 24.95 -42.65 8.93
C PRO A 15 23.44 -42.74 9.12
N GLY A 16 22.88 -41.69 9.71
CA GLY A 16 21.45 -41.63 10.05
C GLY A 16 21.00 -42.55 11.20
N GLU A 17 21.90 -43.24 11.90
CA GLU A 17 21.58 -44.08 13.06
C GLU A 17 22.29 -43.62 14.35
N GLN A 18 21.61 -43.72 15.49
CA GLN A 18 22.16 -43.47 16.82
C GLN A 18 21.90 -44.65 17.76
N LEU A 19 22.69 -44.75 18.81
CA LEU A 19 22.48 -45.74 19.86
C LEU A 19 21.23 -45.39 20.67
N GLY A 20 20.22 -46.25 20.58
CA GLY A 20 18.97 -46.15 21.32
C GLY A 20 19.10 -46.55 22.79
N LYS A 21 18.00 -46.42 23.54
CA LYS A 21 17.96 -46.80 24.96
C LYS A 21 18.05 -48.31 25.19
N ASP A 22 17.65 -49.09 24.19
CA ASP A 22 17.65 -50.55 24.22
C ASP A 22 18.98 -51.14 23.70
N GLU A 23 20.03 -50.31 23.58
CA GLU A 23 21.34 -50.66 23.01
C GLU A 23 21.30 -51.11 21.53
N GLU A 24 20.15 -50.93 20.88
CA GLU A 24 19.94 -51.10 19.44
C GLU A 24 20.13 -49.77 18.69
N CYS A 25 20.56 -49.86 17.43
CA CYS A 25 20.69 -48.68 16.58
C CYS A 25 19.31 -48.24 16.07
N ALA A 26 18.94 -47.01 16.39
CA ALA A 26 17.69 -46.37 15.99
C ALA A 26 17.96 -45.23 15.01
N PRO A 27 17.06 -44.97 14.05
CA PRO A 27 17.24 -43.87 13.11
C PRO A 27 17.25 -42.51 13.84
N CYS A 28 17.99 -41.53 13.29
CA CYS A 28 17.96 -40.15 13.76
C CYS A 28 16.54 -39.60 13.72
N ALA A 29 16.07 -39.02 14.81
CA ALA A 29 14.74 -38.45 14.85
C ALA A 29 14.59 -37.30 13.83
N ARG A 30 13.40 -37.11 13.29
CA ARG A 30 13.06 -36.01 12.39
C ARG A 30 13.61 -34.66 12.92
N GLY A 31 14.30 -33.93 12.04
CA GLY A 31 14.96 -32.66 12.38
C GLY A 31 16.40 -32.81 12.87
N THR A 32 16.88 -34.05 13.01
CA THR A 32 18.30 -34.37 13.26
C THR A 32 18.84 -35.25 12.15
N TYR A 33 20.16 -35.22 11.98
CA TYR A 33 20.88 -36.01 11.00
C TYR A 33 22.20 -36.50 11.58
N LYS A 34 22.78 -37.51 10.95
CA LYS A 34 24.11 -38.01 11.28
C LYS A 34 24.87 -38.39 10.02
N GLU A 35 25.95 -37.69 9.78
CA GLU A 35 26.90 -38.00 8.70
C GLU A 35 27.77 -39.21 9.06
N ASP A 36 28.47 -39.79 8.09
CA ASP A 36 29.36 -40.93 8.31
C ASP A 36 30.34 -40.66 9.47
N GLY A 37 30.42 -41.57 10.43
CA GLY A 37 31.36 -41.45 11.55
C GLY A 37 31.04 -42.33 12.76
N ALA A 38 32.03 -42.48 13.62
CA ALA A 38 31.97 -43.31 14.85
C ALA A 38 31.16 -42.66 16.00
N GLN A 39 30.33 -41.68 15.69
CA GLN A 39 29.54 -40.99 16.69
C GLN A 39 28.37 -41.88 17.11
N LEU A 40 28.11 -42.00 18.41
CA LEU A 40 26.99 -42.81 18.91
C LEU A 40 25.63 -42.09 18.85
N LYS A 41 25.61 -40.81 18.46
CA LYS A 41 24.41 -39.95 18.49
C LYS A 41 24.27 -39.16 17.19
N CYS A 42 23.04 -38.75 16.89
CA CYS A 42 22.77 -37.76 15.86
C CYS A 42 23.11 -36.38 16.41
N ASP A 43 24.28 -35.87 16.05
CA ASP A 43 24.82 -34.58 16.47
C ASP A 43 24.36 -33.44 15.55
N GLY A 44 24.11 -33.75 14.27
CA GLY A 44 23.53 -32.84 13.30
C GLY A 44 22.11 -32.44 13.65
N THR A 45 21.84 -31.15 13.78
CA THR A 45 20.48 -30.61 13.94
C THR A 45 20.17 -29.69 12.76
N CYS A 46 18.96 -29.79 12.21
CA CYS A 46 18.54 -28.90 11.14
C CYS A 46 18.58 -27.43 11.57
N PRO A 47 18.88 -26.50 10.64
CA PRO A 47 18.75 -25.07 10.90
C PRO A 47 17.37 -24.71 11.45
N TYR A 48 17.32 -23.71 12.32
CA TYR A 48 16.06 -23.29 12.93
C TYR A 48 15.02 -22.91 11.88
N GLY A 49 13.84 -23.54 11.97
CA GLY A 49 12.76 -23.38 11.00
C GLY A 49 12.78 -24.36 9.83
N LEU A 50 13.71 -25.33 9.83
CA LEU A 50 13.75 -26.45 8.90
C LEU A 50 13.68 -27.78 9.64
N THR A 51 13.32 -28.83 8.91
CA THR A 51 13.30 -30.21 9.37
C THR A 51 13.54 -31.16 8.20
N THR A 52 13.86 -32.40 8.51
CA THR A 52 13.97 -33.49 7.53
C THR A 52 12.57 -34.01 7.12
N ALA A 53 12.48 -34.72 6.00
CA ALA A 53 11.24 -35.35 5.53
C ALA A 53 10.73 -36.47 6.45
N GLY A 54 11.62 -37.09 7.22
CA GLY A 54 11.34 -38.15 8.18
C GLY A 54 12.56 -38.43 9.05
N ASP A 55 12.56 -39.59 9.69
CA ASP A 55 13.68 -40.08 10.49
C ASP A 55 14.81 -40.63 9.60
N GLY A 56 16.01 -40.81 10.17
CA GLY A 56 17.14 -41.48 9.52
C GLY A 56 17.92 -40.60 8.54
N SER A 57 17.87 -39.28 8.67
CA SER A 57 18.61 -38.38 7.79
C SER A 57 20.11 -38.49 7.99
N THR A 58 20.85 -38.43 6.89
CA THR A 58 22.30 -38.65 6.87
C THR A 58 23.09 -37.37 6.66
N SER A 59 22.43 -36.24 6.36
CA SER A 59 23.13 -34.99 6.03
C SER A 59 22.30 -33.74 6.33
N MET A 60 22.98 -32.61 6.55
CA MET A 60 22.31 -31.30 6.67
C MET A 60 21.48 -30.95 5.43
N SER A 61 21.90 -31.41 4.24
CA SER A 61 21.18 -31.16 2.99
C SER A 61 19.78 -31.77 2.93
N ASP A 62 19.46 -32.74 3.80
CA ASP A 62 18.11 -33.33 3.86
C ASP A 62 17.11 -32.43 4.61
N CYS A 63 17.57 -31.37 5.29
CA CYS A 63 16.76 -30.40 6.03
C CYS A 63 16.03 -29.45 5.07
N THR A 64 15.14 -29.97 4.23
CA THR A 64 14.46 -29.22 3.16
C THR A 64 13.00 -28.90 3.47
N ILE A 65 12.44 -29.44 4.54
CA ILE A 65 11.04 -29.21 4.90
C ILE A 65 10.96 -28.01 5.85
N VAL A 66 10.15 -27.02 5.49
CA VAL A 66 9.91 -25.85 6.36
C VAL A 66 9.17 -26.30 7.62
N ASN A 67 9.68 -25.90 8.78
CA ASN A 67 9.13 -26.20 10.10
C ASN A 67 8.93 -24.90 10.91
N CYS A 68 7.92 -24.12 10.56
CA CYS A 68 7.64 -22.87 11.25
C CYS A 68 7.05 -23.14 12.65
N PRO A 69 7.61 -22.53 13.70
CA PRO A 69 7.06 -22.61 15.06
C PRO A 69 5.69 -21.95 15.12
N GLU A 70 5.02 -22.06 16.27
CA GLU A 70 3.83 -21.26 16.55
C GLU A 70 4.04 -19.76 16.26
N ARG A 71 2.94 -19.05 16.00
CA ARG A 71 2.90 -17.61 15.66
C ARG A 71 3.39 -17.25 14.25
N ARG A 72 3.92 -18.20 13.47
CA ARG A 72 4.43 -17.97 12.11
C ARG A 72 3.89 -18.97 11.11
N ILE A 73 3.40 -18.45 9.99
CA ILE A 73 2.89 -19.26 8.88
C ILE A 73 3.99 -19.61 7.89
N VAL A 74 3.82 -20.74 7.22
CA VAL A 74 4.66 -21.17 6.11
C VAL A 74 4.31 -20.35 4.87
N ASN A 75 5.31 -19.68 4.31
CA ASN A 75 5.20 -19.03 3.01
C ASN A 75 5.37 -20.06 1.89
N THR A 76 4.24 -20.58 1.38
CA THR A 76 4.20 -21.60 0.34
C THR A 76 4.50 -21.08 -1.07
N SER A 77 4.70 -19.77 -1.24
CA SER A 77 5.04 -19.17 -2.53
C SER A 77 6.53 -19.22 -2.86
N LEU A 78 7.37 -19.64 -1.90
CA LEU A 78 8.81 -19.77 -2.06
C LEU A 78 9.19 -21.19 -2.54
N PRO A 79 10.32 -21.34 -3.26
CA PRO A 79 10.83 -22.64 -3.68
C PRO A 79 11.30 -23.48 -2.48
N THR A 80 11.75 -24.70 -2.71
CA THR A 80 12.37 -25.52 -1.67
C THR A 80 13.58 -24.80 -1.04
N PRO A 81 13.68 -24.70 0.30
CA PRO A 81 14.76 -23.98 0.97
C PRO A 81 16.10 -24.71 0.83
N ASP A 82 17.18 -23.92 0.71
CA ASP A 82 18.55 -24.40 0.87
C ASP A 82 18.94 -24.29 2.36
N PRO A 83 19.19 -25.41 3.06
CA PRO A 83 19.56 -25.40 4.47
C PRO A 83 20.87 -24.66 4.76
N SER A 84 21.76 -24.53 3.76
CA SER A 84 23.03 -23.81 3.91
C SER A 84 22.86 -22.28 3.94
N ASN A 85 21.74 -21.78 3.41
CA ASN A 85 21.45 -20.35 3.31
C ASN A 85 19.95 -20.08 3.56
N PHE A 86 19.46 -20.58 4.69
CA PHE A 86 18.05 -20.49 5.02
C PHE A 86 17.68 -19.12 5.62
N ASN A 87 16.75 -18.41 4.97
CA ASN A 87 16.16 -17.19 5.49
C ASN A 87 14.85 -17.49 6.24
N PHE A 88 14.96 -17.71 7.55
CA PHE A 88 13.82 -18.02 8.42
C PHE A 88 12.64 -17.05 8.27
N ASN A 89 12.88 -15.73 8.18
CA ASN A 89 11.80 -14.75 8.11
C ASN A 89 11.09 -14.70 6.75
N ALA A 90 11.75 -15.14 5.67
CA ALA A 90 11.13 -15.21 4.35
C ALA A 90 10.16 -16.40 4.25
N TYR A 91 10.55 -17.54 4.84
CA TYR A 91 9.78 -18.79 4.82
C TYR A 91 8.76 -18.89 5.96
N CYS A 92 9.04 -18.31 7.12
CA CYS A 92 8.17 -18.30 8.28
C CYS A 92 7.74 -16.88 8.60
N THR A 93 6.67 -16.42 7.96
CA THR A 93 6.17 -15.05 8.10
C THR A 93 5.30 -14.92 9.34
N LEU A 94 5.35 -13.76 9.99
CA LEU A 94 4.48 -13.45 11.11
C LEU A 94 3.06 -13.16 10.61
N CYS A 95 2.07 -13.52 11.43
CA CYS A 95 0.71 -13.05 11.22
C CYS A 95 0.61 -11.54 11.44
N SER A 96 -0.20 -10.89 10.61
CA SER A 96 -0.57 -9.48 10.79
C SER A 96 -1.33 -9.29 12.11
N ARG A 97 -1.39 -8.05 12.60
CA ARG A 97 -2.17 -7.70 13.78
C ARG A 97 -3.63 -8.14 13.62
N GLY A 98 -4.24 -8.59 14.71
CA GLY A 98 -5.57 -9.18 14.70
C GLY A 98 -5.60 -10.64 14.26
N PHE A 99 -4.47 -11.22 13.86
CA PHE A 99 -4.37 -12.63 13.48
C PHE A 99 -3.22 -13.33 14.20
N ALA A 100 -3.38 -14.61 14.46
CA ALA A 100 -2.35 -15.43 15.08
C ALA A 100 -2.46 -16.89 14.64
N GLN A 101 -1.41 -17.64 14.92
CA GLN A 101 -1.35 -19.06 14.59
C GLN A 101 -1.04 -19.87 15.84
N PRO A 102 -2.00 -20.69 16.31
CA PRO A 102 -1.84 -21.41 17.57
C PRO A 102 -1.05 -22.72 17.46
N ALA A 103 -0.96 -23.32 16.28
CA ALA A 103 -0.23 -24.55 16.03
C ALA A 103 0.96 -24.31 15.09
N PRO A 104 2.05 -25.09 15.13
CA PRO A 104 3.14 -24.96 14.15
C PRO A 104 2.69 -25.35 12.73
N ASN A 105 3.49 -24.98 11.72
CA ASN A 105 3.36 -25.41 10.33
C ASN A 105 2.01 -25.16 9.64
N GLN A 106 1.27 -24.13 10.07
CA GLN A 106 0.08 -23.70 9.34
C GLN A 106 0.48 -22.78 8.18
N THR A 107 -0.39 -22.69 7.18
CA THR A 107 -0.22 -21.83 6.01
C THR A 107 -1.13 -20.60 6.06
N GLU A 108 -2.01 -20.52 7.06
CA GLU A 108 -3.00 -19.47 7.20
C GLU A 108 -3.08 -19.01 8.66
N CYS A 109 -3.29 -17.71 8.86
CA CYS A 109 -3.46 -17.13 10.18
C CYS A 109 -4.93 -17.14 10.58
N ALA A 110 -5.22 -17.61 11.79
CA ALA A 110 -6.55 -17.54 12.35
C ALA A 110 -6.81 -16.15 12.95
N PRO A 111 -8.03 -15.61 12.84
CA PRO A 111 -8.36 -14.34 13.47
C PRO A 111 -8.37 -14.51 14.99
N CYS A 112 -7.82 -13.53 15.71
CA CYS A 112 -7.67 -13.59 17.16
C CYS A 112 -8.99 -13.78 17.92
N LYS A 113 -10.12 -13.30 17.39
CA LYS A 113 -11.45 -13.53 17.97
C LYS A 113 -11.83 -15.02 18.10
N ASP A 114 -11.24 -15.88 17.26
CA ASP A 114 -11.57 -17.31 17.20
C ASP A 114 -10.56 -18.15 18.00
N ILE A 115 -9.57 -17.51 18.63
CA ILE A 115 -8.52 -18.16 19.43
C ILE A 115 -8.84 -17.99 20.91
N ARG A 116 -9.07 -19.11 21.62
CA ARG A 116 -9.42 -19.11 23.05
C ARG A 116 -8.39 -18.41 23.93
N ASP A 117 -7.11 -18.63 23.64
CA ASP A 117 -5.99 -18.14 24.45
C ASP A 117 -5.26 -16.98 23.72
N ALA A 118 -6.03 -16.12 23.03
CA ALA A 118 -5.52 -15.02 22.19
C ALA A 118 -4.55 -14.07 22.93
N ALA A 119 -4.72 -13.87 24.24
CA ALA A 119 -3.85 -13.03 25.06
C ALA A 119 -2.37 -13.48 25.07
N ASN A 120 -2.09 -14.74 24.73
CA ASN A 120 -0.72 -15.25 24.63
C ASN A 120 -0.01 -14.80 23.34
N TYR A 121 -0.71 -14.14 22.41
CA TYR A 121 -0.20 -13.76 21.10
C TYR A 121 -0.05 -12.23 21.01
N PRO A 122 1.19 -11.70 20.85
CA PRO A 122 1.41 -10.26 20.71
C PRO A 122 0.69 -9.61 19.52
N SER A 123 0.38 -10.38 18.47
CA SER A 123 -0.43 -9.91 17.34
C SER A 123 -1.91 -9.77 17.67
N CYS A 124 -2.37 -10.39 18.76
CA CYS A 124 -3.72 -10.26 19.32
C CYS A 124 -3.77 -9.18 20.41
N THR A 125 -3.17 -8.02 20.12
CA THR A 125 -3.27 -6.81 20.94
C THR A 125 -3.68 -5.66 20.03
N SER A 126 -4.74 -4.95 20.39
CA SER A 126 -5.18 -3.76 19.69
C SER A 126 -4.19 -2.61 19.87
N GLU A 127 -4.03 -1.78 18.85
CA GLU A 127 -3.21 -0.57 18.93
C GLU A 127 -3.96 0.59 19.62
N CYS A 128 -5.29 0.53 19.64
CA CYS A 128 -6.21 1.52 20.17
C CYS A 128 -7.47 0.83 20.71
N ASP A 129 -8.25 1.52 21.55
CA ASP A 129 -9.32 0.89 22.34
C ASP A 129 -10.65 0.73 21.57
N GLY A 130 -10.79 1.37 20.41
CA GLY A 130 -11.98 1.26 19.58
C GLY A 130 -12.18 2.48 18.67
N PRO A 131 -13.25 2.52 17.85
CA PRO A 131 -13.45 3.57 16.85
C PRO A 131 -13.58 4.98 17.43
N ASP A 132 -14.03 5.07 18.69
CA ASP A 132 -14.18 6.33 19.42
C ASP A 132 -12.86 6.81 20.06
N ASP A 133 -11.82 5.98 20.05
CA ASP A 133 -10.48 6.33 20.52
C ASP A 133 -9.79 7.25 19.50
N THR A 134 -9.85 8.54 19.80
CA THR A 134 -9.21 9.62 19.03
C THR A 134 -7.88 10.06 19.64
N THR A 135 -7.47 9.46 20.75
CA THR A 135 -6.32 9.92 21.55
C THR A 135 -5.08 9.03 21.42
N THR A 136 -5.27 7.74 21.16
CA THR A 136 -4.14 6.79 21.08
C THR A 136 -3.43 6.85 19.73
N CYS A 137 -4.17 7.02 18.64
CA CYS A 137 -3.59 7.16 17.31
C CYS A 137 -2.97 8.55 17.11
N LYS A 138 -1.88 8.62 16.34
CA LYS A 138 -1.24 9.89 15.97
C LYS A 138 -2.14 10.75 15.10
N ASP A 139 -1.87 12.07 15.06
CA ASP A 139 -2.58 13.01 14.19
C ASP A 139 -2.64 12.50 12.74
N GLY A 140 -3.83 12.55 12.15
CA GLY A 140 -4.07 12.06 10.79
C GLY A 140 -4.28 10.54 10.69
N PHE A 141 -4.36 9.82 11.81
CA PHE A 141 -4.79 8.43 11.88
C PHE A 141 -6.10 8.31 12.69
N LYS A 142 -6.87 7.26 12.42
CA LYS A 142 -8.06 6.89 13.18
C LYS A 142 -8.00 5.43 13.59
N CYS A 143 -8.61 5.10 14.72
CA CYS A 143 -8.74 3.73 15.16
C CYS A 143 -9.80 3.02 14.31
N THR A 144 -9.44 1.89 13.71
CA THR A 144 -10.35 1.09 12.88
C THR A 144 -10.30 -0.38 13.26
N GLU A 145 -11.46 -1.04 13.19
CA GLU A 145 -11.53 -2.49 13.43
C GLU A 145 -10.82 -3.26 12.32
N ILE A 146 -10.01 -4.25 12.72
CA ILE A 146 -9.23 -5.07 11.80
C ILE A 146 -10.19 -6.03 11.08
N MET A 147 -10.19 -5.96 9.74
CA MET A 147 -11.05 -6.82 8.92
C MET A 147 -10.82 -8.30 9.24
N GLY A 148 -11.91 -9.01 9.57
CA GLY A 148 -11.86 -10.44 9.90
C GLY A 148 -11.67 -10.75 11.39
N SER A 149 -11.17 -9.82 12.19
CA SER A 149 -10.89 -10.01 13.62
C SER A 149 -11.64 -9.02 14.51
N LYS A 150 -12.93 -9.32 14.70
CA LYS A 150 -13.85 -8.49 15.47
C LYS A 150 -13.33 -8.21 16.89
N GLY A 151 -13.41 -6.95 17.33
CA GLY A 151 -12.93 -6.51 18.64
C GLY A 151 -11.42 -6.23 18.73
N TYR A 152 -10.69 -6.34 17.61
CA TYR A 152 -9.30 -5.91 17.49
C TYR A 152 -9.20 -4.68 16.61
N TYR A 153 -8.36 -3.73 17.00
CA TYR A 153 -8.27 -2.42 16.33
C TYR A 153 -6.83 -2.03 15.99
N GLU A 154 -6.68 -1.27 14.91
CA GLU A 154 -5.41 -0.70 14.47
C GLU A 154 -5.58 0.77 14.01
N CYS A 155 -4.50 1.54 14.10
CA CYS A 155 -4.49 2.93 13.64
C CYS A 155 -4.27 2.97 12.12
N THR A 156 -5.28 3.37 11.36
CA THR A 156 -5.19 3.56 9.90
C THR A 156 -5.15 5.02 9.53
N LYS A 157 -4.44 5.36 8.45
CA LYS A 157 -4.33 6.74 7.98
C LYS A 157 -5.71 7.24 7.54
N ASN A 158 -6.04 8.49 7.89
CA ASN A 158 -7.22 9.16 7.37
C ASN A 158 -7.04 9.42 5.88
N ASP A 159 -7.66 8.60 5.02
CA ASP A 159 -7.71 8.83 3.57
C ASP A 159 -8.50 10.10 3.18
N SER A 160 -9.01 10.83 4.15
CA SER A 160 -9.73 12.10 4.01
C SER A 160 -8.94 13.22 3.32
N ASP A 161 -7.63 13.05 3.08
CA ASP A 161 -6.77 14.09 2.46
C ASP A 161 -6.38 13.83 0.99
N THR A 162 -6.93 12.80 0.34
CA THR A 162 -6.81 12.64 -1.14
C THR A 162 -8.01 13.22 -1.91
N GLY A 163 -8.75 14.11 -1.23
CA GLY A 163 -9.99 14.72 -1.71
C GLY A 163 -9.88 16.14 -2.26
N SER A 164 -8.71 16.79 -2.29
CA SER A 164 -8.53 17.93 -3.21
C SER A 164 -8.09 17.40 -4.57
N LYS A 165 -8.99 16.67 -5.23
CA LYS A 165 -8.98 16.69 -6.70
C LYS A 165 -9.19 18.16 -7.05
N HIS A 166 -8.12 18.87 -7.38
CA HIS A 166 -8.23 19.96 -8.33
C HIS A 166 -8.90 19.35 -9.55
N THR A 167 -10.23 19.43 -9.59
CA THR A 167 -11.02 19.33 -10.80
C THR A 167 -10.54 20.50 -11.64
N ILE A 168 -9.44 20.29 -12.36
CA ILE A 168 -9.09 21.12 -13.50
C ILE A 168 -10.27 20.92 -14.43
N HIS A 169 -11.19 21.86 -14.32
CA HIS A 169 -12.40 21.88 -15.10
C HIS A 169 -11.95 21.97 -16.55
N TRP A 170 -12.14 20.88 -17.30
CA TRP A 170 -11.77 20.79 -18.72
C TRP A 170 -12.33 21.95 -19.56
N TRP A 171 -13.42 22.60 -19.10
CA TRP A 171 -13.95 23.82 -19.70
C TRP A 171 -12.96 25.00 -19.64
N ALA A 172 -12.13 25.12 -18.59
CA ALA A 172 -11.14 26.19 -18.48
C ALA A 172 -10.03 26.05 -19.52
N ILE A 173 -9.57 24.82 -19.78
CA ILE A 173 -8.59 24.54 -20.85
C ILE A 173 -9.21 24.82 -22.23
N ALA A 174 -10.47 24.44 -22.43
CA ALA A 174 -11.18 24.72 -23.67
C ALA A 174 -11.32 26.23 -23.95
N ILE A 175 -11.64 27.05 -22.93
CA ILE A 175 -11.71 28.51 -23.07
C ILE A 175 -10.35 29.10 -23.46
N ILE A 176 -9.26 28.66 -22.81
CA ILE A 176 -7.91 29.13 -23.13
C ILE A 176 -7.53 28.75 -24.56
N ALA A 177 -7.79 27.52 -24.98
CA ALA A 177 -7.50 27.05 -26.34
C ALA A 177 -8.28 27.85 -27.40
N VAL A 178 -9.59 28.08 -27.18
CA VAL A 178 -10.42 28.90 -28.08
C VAL A 178 -9.90 30.34 -28.13
N GLY A 179 -9.55 30.92 -26.98
CA GLY A 179 -8.97 32.27 -26.90
C GLY A 179 -7.69 32.42 -27.73
N VAL A 180 -6.77 31.45 -27.63
CA VAL A 180 -5.51 31.46 -28.41
C VAL A 180 -5.78 31.37 -29.91
N ILE A 181 -6.74 30.53 -30.34
CA ILE A 181 -7.11 30.40 -31.75
C ILE A 181 -7.70 31.72 -32.28
N VAL A 182 -8.61 32.35 -31.54
CA VAL A 182 -9.21 33.62 -31.94
C VAL A 182 -8.14 34.71 -32.10
N VAL A 183 -7.22 34.82 -31.14
CA VAL A 183 -6.12 35.79 -31.20
C VAL A 183 -5.22 35.53 -32.41
N ALA A 184 -4.86 34.27 -32.69
CA ALA A 184 -4.05 33.91 -33.85
C ALA A 184 -4.74 34.27 -35.18
N VAL A 185 -6.05 34.03 -35.30
CA VAL A 185 -6.83 34.41 -36.48
C VAL A 185 -6.88 35.93 -36.67
N VAL A 186 -7.10 36.69 -35.60
CA VAL A 186 -7.09 38.16 -35.65
C VAL A 186 -5.72 38.68 -36.10
N ILE A 187 -4.62 38.13 -35.55
CA ILE A 187 -3.27 38.50 -35.97
C ILE A 187 -3.04 38.18 -37.45
N ALA A 188 -3.46 37.00 -37.93
CA ALA A 188 -3.34 36.64 -39.34
C ALA A 188 -4.13 37.59 -40.26
N ILE A 189 -5.34 37.98 -39.86
CA ILE A 189 -6.16 38.97 -40.60
C ILE A 189 -5.45 40.33 -40.61
N LEU A 190 -4.90 40.79 -39.49
CA LEU A 190 -4.16 42.06 -39.42
C LEU A 190 -2.92 42.03 -40.33
N ILE A 191 -2.15 40.95 -40.32
CA ILE A 191 -1.01 40.75 -41.22
C ILE A 191 -1.47 40.81 -42.68
N TRP A 192 -2.56 40.11 -43.02
CA TRP A 192 -3.14 40.13 -44.37
C TRP A 192 -3.62 41.53 -44.78
N CYS A 193 -4.27 42.27 -43.90
CA CYS A 193 -4.68 43.65 -44.13
C CYS A 193 -3.48 44.58 -44.33
N CYS A 194 -2.41 44.43 -43.54
CA CYS A 194 -1.18 45.18 -43.71
C CYS A 194 -0.48 44.85 -45.04
N TYR A 195 -0.46 43.58 -45.42
CA TYR A 195 0.12 43.13 -46.69
C TYR A 195 -0.68 43.65 -47.90
N SER A 196 -2.00 43.45 -47.90
CA SER A 196 -2.89 43.92 -48.97
C SER A 196 -2.89 45.43 -49.11
N ARG A 197 -2.85 46.21 -48.02
CA ARG A 197 -2.69 47.67 -48.07
C ARG A 197 -1.36 48.08 -48.72
N ARG A 198 -0.24 47.42 -48.41
CA ARG A 198 1.07 47.71 -49.04
C ARG A 198 1.10 47.40 -50.53
N VAL A 199 0.46 46.29 -50.94
CA VAL A 199 0.35 45.92 -52.35
C VAL A 199 -0.52 46.92 -53.11
N PHE A 200 -1.65 47.35 -52.54
CA PHE A 200 -2.56 48.30 -53.18
C PHE A 200 -2.01 49.73 -53.24
N SER A 201 -1.25 50.17 -52.23
CA SER A 201 -0.55 51.47 -52.26
C SER A 201 0.54 51.56 -53.32
N SER A 202 0.97 50.43 -53.89
CA SER A 202 1.98 50.39 -54.95
C SER A 202 1.38 50.54 -56.36
N LEU A 203 0.04 50.54 -56.50
CA LEU A 203 -0.67 50.54 -57.79
C LEU A 203 -1.42 51.85 -58.12
N GLN A 204 -1.37 52.88 -57.27
CA GLN A 204 -1.86 54.22 -57.63
C GLN A 204 -0.70 55.20 -57.84
N LYS A 205 -0.36 55.43 -59.12
CA LYS A 205 0.29 56.68 -59.57
C LYS A 205 -0.78 57.78 -59.78
N PRO A 206 -0.44 59.06 -59.56
CA PRO A 206 -1.39 60.16 -59.48
C PRO A 206 -1.76 60.76 -60.85
N ALA A 207 -3.00 61.25 -60.98
CA ALA A 207 -3.43 62.16 -62.05
C ALA A 207 -4.00 63.47 -61.45
N LYS A 208 -3.49 64.60 -61.96
CA LYS A 208 -3.79 66.03 -61.67
C LYS A 208 -5.29 66.37 -61.90
N ALA A 209 -6.04 67.01 -61.00
CA ALA A 209 -6.07 68.40 -60.48
C ALA A 209 -6.95 69.39 -61.30
N GLU A 210 -8.09 69.85 -60.74
CA GLU A 210 -8.85 71.08 -61.10
C GLU A 210 -9.65 71.60 -59.86
N ARG A 211 -9.90 72.92 -59.79
CA ARG A 211 -10.03 73.84 -58.62
C ARG A 211 -11.41 73.99 -57.90
N ARG A 212 -11.33 74.19 -56.56
CA ARG A 212 -11.98 75.16 -55.58
C ARG A 212 -13.50 75.53 -55.63
N PRO A 213 -14.09 76.22 -54.61
CA PRO A 213 -13.79 76.38 -53.15
C PRO A 213 -15.03 76.38 -52.19
N THR A 214 -14.76 76.52 -50.88
CA THR A 214 -15.62 77.09 -49.77
C THR A 214 -16.88 76.30 -49.37
N ASP A 215 -17.23 76.01 -48.10
CA ASP A 215 -17.34 76.81 -46.86
C ASP A 215 -17.44 75.82 -45.66
N GLU A 216 -16.79 76.03 -44.52
CA GLU A 216 -17.20 76.83 -43.33
C GLU A 216 -17.87 75.98 -42.21
N LEU A 217 -17.34 76.10 -40.98
CA LEU A 217 -17.90 75.77 -39.64
C LEU A 217 -18.33 74.30 -39.35
N ASP A 218 -18.17 73.67 -38.20
CA ASP A 218 -18.04 74.10 -36.81
C ASP A 218 -17.50 72.94 -35.94
N GLN A 219 -16.88 73.25 -34.80
CA GLN A 219 -16.56 72.34 -33.67
C GLN A 219 -17.76 72.42 -32.67
N PRO A 220 -17.75 71.91 -31.42
CA PRO A 220 -17.05 70.79 -30.76
C PRO A 220 -17.99 69.91 -29.87
N ALA A 221 -17.41 68.84 -29.31
CA ALA A 221 -17.59 68.27 -27.96
C ALA A 221 -18.99 68.02 -27.32
N ARG A 222 -19.18 66.80 -26.78
CA ARG A 222 -19.85 66.43 -25.49
C ARG A 222 -19.71 64.91 -25.32
N ARG A 223 -18.92 64.36 -24.37
CA ARG A 223 -19.14 64.23 -22.92
C ARG A 223 -20.59 63.92 -22.54
N ILE A 224 -20.91 62.65 -22.31
CA ILE A 224 -22.01 62.23 -21.45
C ILE A 224 -21.48 61.22 -20.44
N THR A 225 -21.42 61.71 -19.20
CA THR A 225 -21.42 60.95 -17.96
C THR A 225 -22.86 60.58 -17.64
N MET A 226 -23.14 59.34 -17.28
CA MET A 226 -24.26 59.01 -16.41
C MET A 226 -23.80 57.97 -15.39
N MET A 227 -23.59 58.46 -14.16
CA MET A 227 -23.88 57.71 -12.95
C MET A 227 -25.39 57.74 -12.72
N ILE A 228 -25.91 56.75 -12.00
CA ILE A 228 -27.02 56.75 -11.01
C ILE A 228 -27.36 55.25 -10.84
N SER A 229 -27.19 54.56 -9.71
CA SER A 229 -27.45 54.80 -8.27
C SER A 229 -28.61 53.90 -7.82
N GLY A 230 -28.41 53.25 -6.67
CA GLY A 230 -29.43 52.72 -5.77
C GLY A 230 -29.84 51.28 -6.04
N THR A 231 -30.10 50.42 -5.04
CA THR A 231 -30.02 50.47 -3.56
C THR A 231 -30.52 49.08 -3.12
N VAL A 232 -29.85 48.43 -2.16
CA VAL A 232 -30.39 48.03 -0.84
C VAL A 232 -31.61 47.11 -0.90
N GLU A 233 -31.50 45.89 -0.35
CA GLU A 233 -32.25 45.48 0.85
C GLU A 233 -31.85 44.06 1.29
N ASP A 234 -31.48 44.00 2.56
CA ASP A 234 -31.21 42.82 3.36
C ASP A 234 -32.49 42.00 3.62
N ALA A 235 -32.34 40.70 3.86
CA ALA A 235 -33.30 39.94 4.65
C ALA A 235 -32.59 38.80 5.38
N GLU A 236 -32.32 39.04 6.66
CA GLU A 236 -32.15 38.03 7.70
C GLU A 236 -33.41 37.15 7.83
N GLY A 237 -33.22 35.91 8.26
CA GLY A 237 -34.31 34.99 8.59
C GLY A 237 -33.78 33.73 9.27
N ASN A 238 -33.45 33.86 10.56
CA ASN A 238 -33.33 32.76 11.51
C ASN A 238 -34.67 32.03 11.64
N ASP A 239 -34.64 30.71 11.85
CA ASP A 239 -35.54 30.06 12.81
C ASP A 239 -34.95 28.74 13.33
N GLU A 240 -35.23 28.51 14.60
CA GLU A 240 -34.50 27.73 15.59
C GLU A 240 -35.44 26.65 16.19
N TYR A 241 -35.01 25.36 16.17
CA TYR A 241 -35.37 24.24 17.10
C TYR A 241 -36.87 23.81 17.26
N PRO A 242 -37.27 22.70 17.96
CA PRO A 242 -36.50 21.72 18.74
C PRO A 242 -36.84 20.19 18.59
N THR A 243 -35.86 19.37 19.01
CA THR A 243 -35.86 18.21 19.94
C THR A 243 -37.12 17.33 20.20
N VAL A 244 -36.97 15.98 20.21
CA VAL A 244 -37.07 15.04 21.37
C VAL A 244 -37.27 13.54 20.97
N ILE A 245 -36.33 12.73 21.49
CA ILE A 245 -36.15 11.29 21.85
C ILE A 245 -37.41 10.45 22.27
N PRO A 246 -37.33 9.18 22.78
CA PRO A 246 -36.67 7.90 22.40
C PRO A 246 -37.69 6.74 22.22
N ASN A 247 -37.24 5.52 21.86
CA ASN A 247 -37.64 4.35 22.67
C ASN A 247 -36.77 3.09 22.53
N SER A 248 -36.64 2.44 23.68
CA SER A 248 -36.05 1.13 23.98
C SER A 248 -36.98 -0.03 23.57
N SER A 249 -36.40 -1.24 23.44
CA SER A 249 -36.87 -2.55 23.96
C SER A 249 -36.94 -3.66 22.92
N HIS A 250 -35.96 -4.58 22.91
CA HIS A 250 -36.12 -5.99 23.31
C HIS A 250 -34.79 -6.77 23.19
#